data_AF-A0A199UEI9-F1
#
_entry.id   AF-A0A199UEI9-F1
#
_cell.length_a   1.000
_cell.length_b   1.000
_cell.length_c   1.000
_cell.angle_alpha   90.00
_cell.angle_beta   90.00
_cell.angle_gamma   90.00
#
_symmetry.space_group_name_H-M   'P 1'
#
loop_
_entity.id
_entity.type
_entity.pdbx_description
1 polymer ?
#
loop_
_entity_poly.entity_id
_entity_poly.type
_entity_poly.pdbx_seq_one_letter_code
_entity_poly.pdbx_strand_id
1 'polypeptide(L)'
;MTRAKDVWNLPNGQRIVIKCNKFGQPVKKGGGILGGWLGTLSRKGNFCSLSYNSWKKVPNTVKTELIQLTRTKFKLPMDNNVNAWILKSVSRKWKDYKCELKAKYMIEDYTEQQIVNVVPKEIVPQQWIDLVHYWFSEKSQLYSRIGRASRAKHTTPHTTGSMSFARKRQE
;
A
#
# COMPACT_ATOMS: atom_id res chain seq x y z
N MET A 1 -14.69 -18.63 -0.95
CA MET A 1 -13.85 -17.58 -0.33
C MET A 1 -13.62 -16.52 -1.40
N THR A 2 -14.19 -15.32 -1.25
CA THR A 2 -14.02 -14.22 -2.23
C THR A 2 -12.56 -13.77 -2.23
N ARG A 3 -11.84 -13.94 -3.36
CA ARG A 3 -10.48 -13.41 -3.53
C ARG A 3 -10.55 -11.90 -3.66
N ALA A 4 -9.47 -11.19 -3.34
CA ALA A 4 -9.42 -9.72 -3.40
C ALA A 4 -9.84 -9.15 -4.78
N LYS A 5 -9.55 -9.88 -5.86
CA LYS A 5 -9.94 -9.53 -7.23
C LYS A 5 -11.46 -9.62 -7.46
N ASP A 6 -12.15 -10.53 -6.79
CA ASP A 6 -13.59 -10.76 -6.94
C ASP A 6 -14.41 -9.61 -6.31
N VAL A 7 -13.80 -8.82 -5.41
CA VAL A 7 -14.43 -7.66 -4.76
C VAL A 7 -14.79 -6.57 -5.78
N TRP A 8 -14.02 -6.42 -6.85
CA TRP A 8 -14.32 -5.47 -7.92
C TRP A 8 -15.66 -5.77 -8.60
N ASN A 9 -15.97 -7.06 -8.76
CA ASN A 9 -17.14 -7.56 -9.47
C ASN A 9 -18.36 -7.79 -8.56
N LEU A 10 -18.32 -7.32 -7.31
CA LEU A 10 -19.50 -7.40 -6.43
C LEU A 10 -20.68 -6.65 -7.07
N PRO A 11 -21.87 -7.29 -7.13
CA PRO A 11 -23.11 -6.65 -7.58
C PRO A 11 -23.39 -5.34 -6.85
N ASN A 12 -24.04 -4.43 -7.55
CA ASN A 12 -24.46 -3.16 -6.96
C ASN A 12 -25.35 -3.41 -5.74
N GLY A 13 -25.04 -2.72 -4.63
CA GLY A 13 -25.73 -2.88 -3.35
C GLY A 13 -25.16 -3.99 -2.45
N GLN A 14 -24.41 -4.95 -2.98
CA GLN A 14 -23.80 -6.00 -2.15
C GLN A 14 -22.51 -5.49 -1.47
N ARG A 15 -22.41 -5.69 -0.16
CA ARG A 15 -21.23 -5.29 0.64
C ARG A 15 -20.75 -6.41 1.55
N ILE A 16 -19.45 -6.58 1.65
CA ILE A 16 -18.82 -7.52 2.58
C ILE A 16 -18.80 -6.90 3.98
N VAL A 17 -19.40 -7.57 4.97
CA VAL A 17 -19.43 -7.08 6.35
C VAL A 17 -18.09 -7.35 7.03
N ILE A 18 -17.49 -6.29 7.59
CA ILE A 18 -16.23 -6.36 8.32
C ILE A 18 -16.46 -5.93 9.75
N LYS A 19 -16.16 -6.83 10.69
CA LYS A 19 -16.08 -6.51 12.11
C LYS A 19 -14.71 -5.92 12.41
N CYS A 20 -14.68 -4.82 13.18
CA CYS A 20 -13.46 -4.19 13.65
C CYS A 20 -13.38 -4.25 15.18
N ASN A 21 -12.17 -4.22 15.72
CA ASN A 21 -11.94 -4.06 17.17
C ASN A 21 -12.04 -2.57 17.57
N LYS A 22 -11.88 -2.28 18.87
CA LYS A 22 -11.89 -0.92 19.45
C LYS A 22 -10.85 0.04 18.88
N PHE A 23 -9.86 -0.47 18.15
CA PHE A 23 -8.81 0.33 17.48
C PHE A 23 -9.11 0.52 15.98
N GLY A 24 -10.32 0.19 15.52
CA GLY A 24 -10.72 0.26 14.11
C GLY A 24 -10.06 -0.79 13.21
N GLN A 25 -9.38 -1.80 13.78
CA GLN A 25 -8.68 -2.81 12.99
C GLN A 25 -9.63 -3.96 12.64
N PRO A 26 -9.63 -4.44 11.39
CA PRO A 26 -10.48 -5.56 11.01
C PRO A 26 -9.99 -6.85 11.67
N VAL A 27 -10.93 -7.67 12.11
CA VAL A 27 -10.66 -8.92 12.81
C VAL A 27 -11.20 -10.12 12.03
N LYS A 28 -10.75 -11.33 12.39
CA LYS A 28 -11.12 -12.60 11.73
C LYS A 28 -10.75 -12.65 10.24
N LYS A 29 -11.33 -13.60 9.49
CA LYS A 29 -11.04 -13.86 8.07
C LYS A 29 -11.36 -12.66 7.15
N GLY A 30 -12.34 -11.83 7.50
CA GLY A 30 -12.73 -10.64 6.72
C GLY A 30 -11.60 -9.60 6.56
N GLY A 31 -10.70 -9.50 7.54
CA GLY A 31 -9.55 -8.59 7.46
C GLY A 31 -8.56 -8.93 6.35
N GLY A 32 -8.45 -10.21 5.96
CA GLY A 32 -7.60 -10.63 4.85
C GLY A 32 -8.15 -10.14 3.50
N ILE A 33 -9.46 -10.26 3.28
CA ILE A 33 -10.12 -9.81 2.04
C ILE A 33 -10.03 -8.29 1.91
N LEU A 34 -10.34 -7.55 2.98
CA LEU A 34 -10.18 -6.10 3.01
C LEU A 34 -8.71 -5.71 2.77
N GLY A 35 -7.76 -6.40 3.42
CA GLY A 35 -6.34 -6.19 3.20
C GLY A 35 -5.93 -6.35 1.74
N GLY A 36 -6.40 -7.42 1.08
CA GLY A 36 -6.13 -7.67 -0.33
C GLY A 36 -6.75 -6.61 -1.25
N TRP A 37 -8.01 -6.22 -1.00
CA TRP A 37 -8.67 -5.11 -1.70
C TRP A 37 -7.85 -3.82 -1.64
N LEU A 38 -7.42 -3.41 -0.44
CA LEU A 38 -6.59 -2.22 -0.25
C LEU A 38 -5.23 -2.36 -0.95
N GLY A 39 -4.72 -3.58 -1.11
CA GLY A 39 -3.54 -3.86 -1.93
C GLY A 39 -3.77 -3.56 -3.41
N THR A 40 -4.92 -3.96 -3.96
CA THR A 40 -5.26 -3.63 -5.36
C THR A 40 -5.40 -2.12 -5.57
N LEU A 41 -6.00 -1.39 -4.62
CA LEU A 41 -6.09 0.08 -4.69
C LEU A 41 -4.73 0.76 -4.62
N SER A 42 -3.82 0.26 -3.77
CA SER A 42 -2.49 0.85 -3.60
C SER A 42 -1.60 0.79 -4.84
N ARG A 43 -1.93 -0.09 -5.80
CA ARG A 43 -1.21 -0.25 -7.08
C ARG A 43 -1.86 0.55 -8.22
N LYS A 44 -3.07 1.06 -8.04
CA LYS A 44 -3.77 1.85 -9.06
C LYS A 44 -3.26 3.30 -9.07
N GLY A 45 -2.57 3.68 -10.15
CA GLY A 45 -1.91 4.99 -10.26
C GLY A 45 -2.83 6.21 -10.18
N ASN A 46 -4.13 6.06 -10.48
CA ASN A 46 -5.11 7.14 -10.34
C ASN A 46 -5.43 7.47 -8.86
N PHE A 47 -5.39 6.49 -7.98
CA PHE A 47 -5.61 6.70 -6.54
C PHE A 47 -4.31 6.81 -5.75
N CYS A 48 -3.27 6.12 -6.18
CA CYS A 48 -2.01 5.97 -5.46
C CYS A 48 -0.84 6.25 -6.40
N SER A 49 -0.79 7.47 -6.93
CA SER A 49 0.23 7.88 -7.90
C SER A 49 1.65 7.62 -7.39
N LEU A 50 2.50 7.10 -8.28
CA LEU A 50 3.90 6.86 -7.98
C LEU A 50 4.75 8.13 -8.00
N SER A 51 4.26 9.23 -8.59
CA SER A 51 4.96 10.53 -8.62
C SER A 51 5.12 11.17 -7.23
N TYR A 52 4.29 10.80 -6.24
CA TYR A 52 4.42 11.36 -4.89
C TYR A 52 5.54 10.69 -4.09
N ASN A 53 6.54 11.46 -3.63
CA ASN A 53 7.64 10.91 -2.82
C ASN A 53 7.24 10.60 -1.36
N SER A 54 6.08 11.08 -0.91
CA SER A 54 5.57 10.84 0.44
C SER A 54 4.05 10.77 0.46
N TRP A 55 3.50 9.84 1.25
CA TRP A 55 2.05 9.69 1.42
C TRP A 55 1.39 10.96 1.97
N LYS A 56 2.15 11.78 2.72
CA LYS A 56 1.67 13.06 3.23
C LYS A 56 1.32 14.05 2.10
N LYS A 57 1.99 13.95 0.96
CA LYS A 57 1.77 14.79 -0.23
C LYS A 57 0.57 14.35 -1.08
N VAL A 58 0.06 13.14 -0.87
CA VAL A 58 -1.16 12.69 -1.57
C VAL A 58 -2.33 13.58 -1.12
N PRO A 59 -3.10 14.17 -2.04
CA PRO A 59 -4.23 15.04 -1.71
C PRO A 59 -5.25 14.37 -0.80
N ASN A 60 -5.86 15.16 0.08
CA ASN A 60 -6.90 14.65 0.98
C ASN A 60 -8.17 14.24 0.24
N THR A 61 -8.47 14.86 -0.91
CA THR A 61 -9.57 14.46 -1.79
C THR A 61 -9.42 13.00 -2.24
N VAL A 62 -8.24 12.63 -2.75
CA VAL A 62 -7.92 11.25 -3.16
C VAL A 62 -8.01 10.27 -1.98
N LYS A 63 -7.56 10.67 -0.79
CA LYS A 63 -7.69 9.85 0.43
C LYS A 63 -9.16 9.62 0.80
N THR A 64 -10.01 10.64 0.67
CA THR A 64 -11.45 10.55 0.90
C THR A 64 -12.12 9.63 -0.12
N GLU A 65 -11.80 9.79 -1.40
CA GLU A 65 -12.30 8.91 -2.47
C GLU A 65 -11.93 7.45 -2.24
N LEU A 66 -10.69 7.16 -1.83
CA LEU A 66 -10.25 5.80 -1.46
C LEU A 66 -11.09 5.19 -0.34
N ILE A 67 -11.43 5.99 0.68
CA ILE A 67 -12.29 5.55 1.80
C ILE A 67 -13.71 5.30 1.28
N GLN A 68 -14.27 6.22 0.51
CA GLN A 68 -15.62 6.11 -0.05
C GLN A 68 -15.75 4.88 -0.94
N LEU A 69 -14.82 4.70 -1.88
CA LEU A 69 -14.75 3.53 -2.75
C LEU A 69 -14.60 2.22 -1.96
N THR A 70 -13.83 2.21 -0.87
CA THR A 70 -13.78 1.03 0.01
C THR A 70 -15.13 0.79 0.70
N ARG A 71 -15.83 1.84 1.12
CA ARG A 71 -17.15 1.72 1.79
C ARG A 71 -18.28 1.34 0.83
N THR A 72 -18.13 1.52 -0.48
CA THR A 72 -19.10 0.98 -1.46
C THR A 72 -19.06 -0.54 -1.55
N LYS A 73 -17.90 -1.16 -1.29
CA LYS A 73 -17.69 -2.61 -1.34
C LYS A 73 -17.73 -3.30 0.02
N PHE A 74 -17.49 -2.56 1.11
CA PHE A 74 -17.44 -3.11 2.47
C PHE A 74 -18.38 -2.37 3.43
N LYS A 75 -19.16 -3.12 4.22
CA LYS A 75 -19.92 -2.58 5.35
C LYS A 75 -18.98 -2.48 6.56
N LEU A 76 -18.49 -1.28 6.80
CA LEU A 76 -17.53 -0.93 7.84
C LEU A 76 -18.18 -0.01 8.89
N PRO A 77 -17.80 -0.10 10.18
CA PRO A 77 -18.26 0.84 11.19
C PRO A 77 -17.99 2.30 10.80
N MET A 78 -18.90 3.21 11.16
CA MET A 78 -18.69 4.65 11.03
C MET A 78 -17.85 5.14 12.21
N ASP A 79 -16.55 4.87 12.14
CA ASP A 79 -15.56 5.21 13.14
C ASP A 79 -14.31 5.79 12.45
N ASN A 80 -13.82 6.92 12.94
CA ASN A 80 -12.63 7.60 12.45
C ASN A 80 -11.38 6.71 12.54
N ASN A 81 -11.29 5.82 13.55
CA ASN A 81 -10.20 4.87 13.68
C ASN A 81 -10.17 3.85 12.52
N VAL A 82 -11.34 3.47 12.00
CA VAL A 82 -11.44 2.58 10.84
C VAL A 82 -10.92 3.29 9.58
N ASN A 83 -11.31 4.55 9.38
CA ASN A 83 -10.82 5.36 8.26
C ASN A 83 -9.29 5.56 8.35
N ALA A 84 -8.78 5.90 9.54
CA ALA A 84 -7.35 6.03 9.80
C ALA A 84 -6.62 4.71 9.52
N TRP A 85 -7.19 3.57 9.92
CA TRP A 85 -6.61 2.26 9.64
C TRP A 85 -6.57 1.94 8.14
N ILE A 86 -7.64 2.25 7.39
CA ILE A 86 -7.69 2.06 5.93
C ILE A 86 -6.56 2.85 5.27
N LEU A 87 -6.44 4.15 5.57
CA LEU A 87 -5.39 4.99 5.00
C LEU A 87 -3.99 4.52 5.40
N LYS A 88 -3.80 4.11 6.66
CA LYS A 88 -2.54 3.54 7.12
C LYS A 88 -2.17 2.28 6.33
N SER A 89 -3.14 1.38 6.15
CA SER A 89 -2.99 0.13 5.41
C SER A 89 -2.65 0.38 3.93
N VAL A 90 -3.36 1.29 3.25
CA VAL A 90 -3.07 1.68 1.86
C VAL A 90 -1.69 2.32 1.75
N SER A 91 -1.38 3.28 2.63
CA SER A 91 -0.09 3.97 2.62
C SER A 91 1.10 3.02 2.78
N ARG A 92 0.92 1.96 3.58
CA ARG A 92 1.94 0.95 3.79
C ARG A 92 2.13 0.11 2.53
N LYS A 93 1.04 -0.39 1.95
CA LYS A 93 1.10 -1.22 0.73
C LYS A 93 1.60 -0.44 -0.49
N TRP A 94 1.28 0.84 -0.59
CA TRP A 94 1.83 1.72 -1.62
C TRP A 94 3.35 1.88 -1.49
N LYS A 95 3.87 2.05 -0.27
CA LYS A 95 5.32 2.05 -0.02
C LYS A 95 5.96 0.70 -0.33
N ASP A 96 5.33 -0.39 0.10
CA ASP A 96 5.82 -1.74 -0.18
C ASP A 96 5.85 -1.98 -1.70
N TYR A 97 4.83 -1.56 -2.45
CA TYR A 97 4.80 -1.62 -3.91
C TYR A 97 5.93 -0.82 -4.57
N LYS A 98 6.20 0.40 -4.10
CA LYS A 98 7.38 1.17 -4.56
C LYS A 98 8.70 0.45 -4.30
N CYS A 99 8.83 -0.21 -3.14
CA CYS A 99 10.01 -1.02 -2.83
C CYS A 99 10.11 -2.25 -3.73
N GLU A 100 9.01 -2.95 -4.00
CA GLU A 100 8.95 -4.08 -4.95
C GLU A 100 9.40 -3.65 -6.35
N LEU A 101 8.91 -2.50 -6.82
CA LEU A 101 9.33 -1.93 -8.11
C LEU A 101 10.82 -1.61 -8.11
N LYS A 102 11.32 -0.95 -7.06
CA LYS A 102 12.76 -0.62 -6.98
C LYS A 102 13.61 -1.89 -6.98
N ALA A 103 13.26 -2.90 -6.19
CA ALA A 103 14.00 -4.16 -6.14
C ALA A 103 13.98 -4.90 -7.48
N LYS A 104 12.90 -4.77 -8.26
CA LYS A 104 12.75 -5.44 -9.56
C LYS A 104 13.50 -4.75 -10.69
N TYR A 105 13.52 -3.42 -10.71
CA TYR A 105 14.00 -2.63 -11.84
C TYR A 105 15.33 -1.91 -11.60
N MET A 106 15.70 -1.68 -10.34
CA MET A 106 17.01 -1.11 -9.99
C MET A 106 18.07 -2.22 -9.96
N ILE A 107 18.33 -2.79 -11.14
CA ILE A 107 19.35 -3.82 -11.37
C ILE A 107 20.72 -3.12 -11.40
N GLU A 108 21.73 -3.75 -10.83
CA GLU A 108 23.11 -3.27 -10.94
C GLU A 108 23.51 -3.13 -12.42
N ASP A 109 24.30 -2.11 -12.75
CA ASP A 109 24.74 -1.73 -14.11
C ASP A 109 23.75 -0.98 -15.02
N TYR A 110 22.49 -0.77 -14.60
CA TYR A 110 21.54 0.04 -15.38
C TYR A 110 21.62 1.53 -15.01
N THR A 111 21.70 2.39 -16.02
CA THR A 111 21.61 3.85 -15.87
C THR A 111 20.17 4.30 -15.65
N GLU A 112 20.01 5.52 -15.11
CA GLU A 112 18.70 6.15 -14.94
C GLU A 112 17.87 6.16 -16.23
N GLN A 113 18.48 6.53 -17.35
CA GLN A 113 17.81 6.60 -18.66
C GLN A 113 17.36 5.22 -19.15
N GLN A 114 18.19 4.18 -18.93
CA GLN A 114 17.82 2.81 -19.29
C GLN A 114 16.59 2.35 -18.50
N ILE A 115 16.51 2.64 -17.21
CA ILE A 115 15.36 2.25 -16.36
C ILE A 115 14.10 3.04 -16.73
N VAL A 116 14.24 4.33 -17.03
CA VAL A 116 13.13 5.18 -17.51
C VAL A 116 12.46 4.57 -18.76
N ASN A 117 13.25 4.01 -19.67
CA ASN A 117 12.74 3.43 -20.92
C ASN A 117 12.03 2.07 -20.74
N VAL A 118 12.19 1.40 -19.60
CA VAL A 118 11.54 0.10 -19.30
C VAL A 118 10.24 0.33 -18.52
N VAL A 119 9.30 1.07 -19.10
CA VAL A 119 8.02 1.38 -18.46
C VAL A 119 7.17 0.09 -18.32
N PRO A 120 6.77 -0.31 -17.09
CA PRO A 120 5.91 -1.47 -16.91
C PRO A 120 4.50 -1.22 -17.44
N LYS A 121 3.90 -2.20 -18.13
CA LYS A 121 2.58 -2.07 -18.79
C LYS A 121 1.44 -1.58 -17.89
N GLU A 122 1.49 -1.89 -16.60
CA GLU A 122 0.43 -1.53 -15.64
C GLU A 122 0.62 -0.14 -15.00
N ILE A 123 1.71 0.56 -15.33
CA ILE A 123 2.09 1.83 -14.70
C ILE A 123 1.94 2.96 -15.70
N VAL A 124 1.38 4.08 -15.23
CA VAL A 124 1.29 5.31 -16.02
C VAL A 124 2.71 5.82 -16.34
N PRO A 125 3.08 6.03 -17.61
CA PRO A 125 4.45 6.35 -18.00
C PRO A 125 5.08 7.52 -17.24
N GLN A 126 4.37 8.64 -17.12
CA GLN A 126 4.88 9.79 -16.38
C GLN A 126 5.15 9.47 -14.90
N GLN A 127 4.28 8.68 -14.27
CA GLN A 127 4.48 8.30 -12.86
C GLN A 127 5.69 7.37 -12.68
N TRP A 128 5.99 6.56 -13.69
CA TRP A 128 7.21 5.75 -13.71
C TRP A 128 8.46 6.62 -13.80
N ILE A 129 8.48 7.55 -14.76
CA ILE A 129 9.58 8.50 -14.97
C ILE A 129 9.88 9.27 -13.68
N ASP A 130 8.86 9.89 -13.07
CA ASP A 130 9.01 10.64 -11.82
C ASP A 130 9.56 9.78 -10.67
N LEU A 131 9.12 8.51 -10.60
CA LEU A 131 9.56 7.57 -9.57
C LEU A 131 11.04 7.20 -9.75
N VAL A 132 11.46 6.92 -10.99
CA VAL A 132 12.84 6.56 -11.32
C VAL A 132 13.75 7.75 -11.05
N HIS A 133 13.40 8.95 -11.52
CA HIS A 133 14.15 10.18 -11.20
C HIS A 133 14.32 10.37 -9.69
N TYR A 134 13.25 10.14 -8.91
CA TYR A 134 13.36 10.19 -7.47
C TYR A 134 14.33 9.14 -6.91
N TRP A 135 14.39 7.91 -7.44
CA TRP A 135 15.35 6.90 -6.98
C TRP A 135 16.80 7.30 -7.18
N PHE A 136 17.11 7.99 -8.28
CA PHE A 136 18.46 8.45 -8.60
C PHE A 136 18.83 9.77 -7.92
N SER A 137 17.86 10.54 -7.41
CA SER A 137 18.14 11.76 -6.65
C SER A 137 19.05 11.53 -5.44
N GLU A 138 19.95 12.48 -5.16
CA GLU A 138 20.88 12.44 -4.00
C GLU A 138 20.14 12.20 -2.69
N LYS A 139 18.99 12.87 -2.52
CA LYS A 139 18.13 12.73 -1.34
C LYS A 139 17.69 11.29 -1.11
N SER A 140 17.26 10.59 -2.16
CA SER A 140 16.80 9.20 -2.06
C SER A 140 17.95 8.24 -1.78
N GLN A 141 19.09 8.45 -2.43
CA GLN A 141 20.30 7.66 -2.20
C GLN A 141 20.83 7.83 -0.77
N LEU A 142 20.81 9.05 -0.23
CA LEU A 142 21.19 9.34 1.16
C LEU A 142 20.30 8.58 2.15
N TYR A 143 18.98 8.68 2.02
CA TYR A 143 18.05 7.95 2.90
C TYR A 143 18.20 6.43 2.75
N SER A 144 18.48 5.94 1.55
CA SER A 144 18.74 4.51 1.31
C SER A 144 20.01 4.06 2.04
N ARG A 145 21.10 4.84 2.00
CA ARG A 145 22.35 4.56 2.73
C ARG A 145 22.12 4.51 4.25
N ILE A 146 21.43 5.52 4.80
CA ILE A 146 21.08 5.58 6.23
C ILE A 146 20.21 4.37 6.61
N GLY A 147 19.21 4.05 5.80
CA GLY A 147 18.32 2.91 6.00
C GLY A 147 19.06 1.59 6.03
N ARG A 148 19.96 1.35 5.07
CA ARG A 148 20.80 0.12 5.03
C ARG A 148 21.68 0.00 6.27
N ALA A 149 22.36 1.09 6.67
CA ALA A 149 23.20 1.10 7.87
C ALA A 149 22.38 0.82 9.14
N SER A 150 21.17 1.36 9.24
CA SER A 150 20.26 1.07 10.37
C SER A 150 19.79 -0.38 10.37
N ARG A 151 19.44 -0.95 9.21
CA ARG A 151 19.01 -2.35 9.11
C ARG A 151 20.12 -3.34 9.42
N ALA A 152 21.37 -3.05 9.08
CA ALA A 152 22.52 -3.88 9.43
C ALA A 152 22.71 -4.02 10.95
N LYS A 153 22.24 -3.04 11.74
CA LYS A 153 22.29 -3.05 13.22
C LYS A 153 21.09 -3.75 13.87
N HIS A 154 20.11 -4.21 13.10
CA HIS A 154 18.88 -4.79 13.63
C HIS A 154 19.03 -6.31 13.83
N THR A 155 19.38 -6.73 15.04
CA THR A 155 19.72 -8.12 15.38
C THR A 155 18.54 -8.99 15.82
N THR A 156 17.42 -8.40 16.25
CA THR A 156 16.30 -9.16 16.83
C THR A 156 15.08 -9.15 15.91
N PRO A 157 14.86 -10.19 15.08
CA PRO A 157 13.68 -10.27 14.24
C PRO A 157 12.41 -10.55 15.05
N HIS A 158 11.25 -10.17 14.51
CA HIS A 158 9.96 -10.37 15.14
C HIS A 158 9.38 -11.77 14.84
N THR A 159 8.99 -12.51 15.87
CA THR A 159 8.65 -13.94 15.82
C THR A 159 7.15 -14.26 15.74
N THR A 160 6.26 -13.26 15.64
CA THR A 160 4.80 -13.42 15.80
C THR A 160 4.09 -14.12 14.62
N GLY A 161 4.84 -14.53 13.57
CA GLY A 161 4.30 -15.18 12.37
C GLY A 161 3.41 -14.27 11.52
N SER A 162 2.63 -14.85 10.59
CA SER A 162 1.72 -14.10 9.70
C SER A 162 0.43 -13.59 10.36
N MET A 163 0.27 -13.78 11.67
CA MET A 163 -0.89 -13.30 12.41
C MET A 163 -0.72 -11.83 12.82
N SER A 164 -1.73 -11.02 12.52
CA SER A 164 -1.72 -9.63 12.97
C SER A 164 -1.91 -9.54 14.49
N PHE A 165 -1.29 -8.54 15.13
CA PHE A 165 -1.53 -8.22 16.55
C PHE A 165 -3.00 -7.91 16.85
N ALA A 166 -3.78 -7.47 15.87
CA ALA A 166 -5.22 -7.29 16.03
C ALA A 166 -5.94 -8.62 16.28
N ARG A 167 -5.52 -9.69 15.59
CA ARG A 167 -6.06 -11.04 15.76
C ARG A 167 -5.57 -11.67 17.06
N LYS A 168 -4.27 -11.59 17.35
CA LYS A 168 -3.70 -12.12 18.61
C LYS A 168 -4.31 -11.53 19.88
N ARG A 169 -4.73 -10.26 19.86
CA ARG A 169 -5.35 -9.60 21.01
C ARG A 169 -6.82 -9.97 21.26
N GLN A 170 -7.43 -10.75 20.36
CA GLN A 170 -8.82 -11.20 20.46
C GLN A 170 -8.96 -12.72 20.60
N GLU A 171 -7.82 -13.42 20.65
CA GLU A 171 -7.74 -14.79 21.14
C GLU A 171 -7.71 -14.74 22.67
#